data_AF-A0A0G4G018-F1
#
_entry.id   AF-A0A0G4G018-F1
#
_cell.length_a   1.000
_cell.length_b   1.000
_cell.length_c   1.000
_cell.angle_alpha   90.00
_cell.angle_beta   90.00
_cell.angle_gamma   90.00
#
_symmetry.space_group_name_H-M   'P 1'
#
loop_
_entity.id
_entity.type
_entity.pdbx_description
1 polymer ?
#
loop_
_entity_poly.entity_id
_entity_poly.type
_entity_poly.pdbx_seq_one_letter_code
_entity_poly.pdbx_strand_id
1 'polypeptide(L)'
;MQLSKLVASLFFLPLAASLSHVDKKGVTDAQIETFQRDFKSFDHNADGEVDAFEVRSGFKGNLRTTDLFDFFWDADEDFSGTVSSVEYLSHAIRLATGSLVKRSTTG
;
A
#
# COMPACT_ATOMS: atom_id res chain seq x y z
N MET A 1 -3.50 -22.35 2.45
CA MET A 1 -2.48 -21.59 1.70
C MET A 1 -2.77 -20.11 1.91
N GLN A 2 -1.92 -19.38 2.64
CA GLN A 2 -2.15 -17.96 2.95
C GLN A 2 -1.74 -17.09 1.76
N LEU A 3 -2.68 -16.84 0.86
CA LEU A 3 -2.50 -16.02 -0.35
C LEU A 3 -2.39 -14.51 -0.04
N SER A 4 -2.77 -14.08 1.17
CA SER A 4 -2.89 -12.68 1.57
C SER A 4 -1.60 -12.00 2.07
N LYS A 5 -0.43 -12.63 1.93
CA LYS A 5 0.85 -12.08 2.45
C LYS A 5 1.76 -11.49 1.37
N LEU A 6 1.47 -11.75 0.10
CA LEU A 6 2.35 -11.35 -1.01
C LEU A 6 2.01 -9.96 -1.57
N VAL A 7 0.73 -9.62 -1.74
CA VAL A 7 0.31 -8.30 -2.20
C VAL A 7 0.69 -7.17 -1.22
N ALA A 8 0.58 -7.43 0.09
CA ALA A 8 0.99 -6.47 1.12
C ALA A 8 2.52 -6.31 1.26
N SER A 9 3.34 -7.18 0.64
CA SER A 9 4.81 -7.12 0.72
C SER A 9 5.45 -6.54 -0.53
N LEU A 10 4.73 -6.40 -1.64
CA LEU A 10 5.28 -5.78 -2.86
C LEU A 10 5.22 -4.25 -2.78
N PHE A 11 4.20 -3.65 -2.17
CA PHE A 11 4.24 -2.24 -1.79
C PHE A 11 5.16 -1.96 -0.58
N PHE A 12 5.57 -3.01 0.15
CA PHE A 12 6.46 -2.94 1.32
C PHE A 12 7.71 -3.83 1.15
N LEU A 13 8.68 -3.38 0.37
CA LEU A 13 10.07 -3.79 0.53
C LEU A 13 10.94 -2.52 0.51
N PRO A 14 12.01 -2.48 1.31
CA PRO A 14 12.05 -1.64 2.49
C PRO A 14 13.14 -0.58 2.35
N LEU A 15 12.87 0.66 2.74
CA LEU A 15 13.93 1.42 3.38
C LEU A 15 14.06 0.89 4.81
N ALA A 16 14.73 -0.26 4.94
CA ALA A 16 15.20 -0.76 6.20
C ALA A 16 16.28 0.19 6.73
N ALA A 17 15.86 1.31 7.32
CA ALA A 17 16.65 2.09 8.25
C ALA A 17 15.72 3.03 9.02
N SER A 18 15.43 2.64 10.26
CA SER A 18 14.93 3.53 11.32
C SER A 18 13.42 3.84 11.36
N LEU A 19 12.61 2.84 11.73
CA LEU A 19 11.35 3.10 12.44
C LEU A 19 11.28 2.23 13.69
N SER A 20 12.22 2.50 14.59
CA SER A 20 12.29 1.96 15.94
C SER A 20 11.28 2.66 16.85
N HIS A 21 9.99 2.58 16.56
CA HIS A 21 8.87 2.77 17.51
C HIS A 21 7.55 2.58 16.75
N VAL A 22 7.05 1.34 16.76
CA VAL A 22 5.63 1.10 16.45
C VAL A 22 4.91 1.17 17.79
N ASP A 23 4.46 2.37 18.14
CA ASP A 23 3.62 2.59 19.31
C ASP A 23 2.30 1.81 19.16
N LYS A 24 1.72 1.39 20.29
CA LYS A 24 0.42 0.69 20.34
C LYS A 24 -0.79 1.55 19.91
N LYS A 25 -0.54 2.70 19.26
CA LYS A 25 -1.52 3.68 18.78
C LYS A 25 -1.40 3.78 17.25
N GLY A 26 -2.24 3.03 16.54
CA GLY A 26 -2.54 3.29 15.12
C GLY A 26 -1.32 3.46 14.19
N VAL A 27 -1.55 4.16 13.09
CA VAL A 27 -0.52 4.61 12.14
C VAL A 27 -0.04 5.99 12.58
N THR A 28 1.27 6.24 12.59
CA THR A 28 1.84 7.55 12.97
C THR A 28 1.83 8.54 11.82
N ASP A 29 1.91 9.84 12.11
CA ASP A 29 1.99 10.89 11.09
C ASP A 29 3.18 10.68 10.13
N ALA A 30 4.32 10.23 10.66
CA ALA A 30 5.50 9.90 9.84
C ALA A 30 5.24 8.73 8.87
N GLN A 31 4.41 7.75 9.26
CA GLN A 31 4.01 6.67 8.37
C GLN A 31 3.04 7.17 7.30
N ILE A 32 2.12 8.06 7.65
CA ILE A 32 1.21 8.72 6.68
C ILE A 32 2.03 9.52 5.65
N GLU A 33 3.01 10.31 6.09
CA GLU A 33 3.93 11.03 5.19
C GLU A 33 4.73 10.10 4.28
N THR A 34 5.09 8.91 4.77
CA THR A 34 5.77 7.89 3.96
C THR A 34 4.83 7.37 2.88
N PHE A 35 3.59 7.01 3.23
CA PHE A 35 2.59 6.55 2.26
C PHE A 35 2.30 7.61 1.20
N GLN A 36 2.18 8.87 1.58
CA GLN A 36 1.99 9.97 0.63
C GLN A 36 3.16 10.14 -0.33
N ARG A 37 4.39 9.91 0.14
CA ARG A 37 5.59 9.97 -0.69
C ARG A 37 5.65 8.81 -1.66
N ASP A 38 5.27 7.62 -1.21
CA ASP A 38 5.21 6.42 -2.04
C ASP A 38 4.17 6.63 -3.16
N PHE A 39 2.97 7.12 -2.83
CA PHE A 39 1.94 7.46 -3.82
C PHE A 39 2.49 8.36 -4.93
N LYS A 40 3.15 9.46 -4.56
CA LYS A 40 3.77 10.40 -5.51
C LYS A 40 4.88 9.80 -6.37
N SER A 41 5.46 8.68 -5.94
CA SER A 41 6.48 7.99 -6.75
C SER A 41 5.87 7.11 -7.84
N PHE A 42 4.60 6.75 -7.69
CA PHE A 42 3.83 6.00 -8.69
C PHE A 42 3.04 6.91 -9.62
N ASP A 43 2.49 8.02 -9.11
CA ASP A 43 1.79 9.06 -9.90
C ASP A 43 2.82 9.81 -10.79
N HIS A 44 3.09 9.25 -11.97
CA HIS A 44 4.16 9.69 -12.86
C HIS A 44 3.76 10.92 -13.66
N ASN A 45 2.48 11.04 -13.98
CA ASN A 45 1.93 12.16 -14.73
C ASN A 45 1.47 13.32 -13.83
N ALA A 46 1.47 13.13 -12.50
CA ALA A 46 1.06 14.09 -11.47
C ALA A 46 -0.40 14.54 -11.61
N ASP A 47 -1.29 13.63 -12.02
CA ASP A 47 -2.72 13.90 -12.16
C ASP A 47 -3.51 13.68 -10.85
N GLY A 48 -2.85 13.16 -9.82
CA GLY A 48 -3.44 12.91 -8.50
C GLY A 48 -4.11 11.55 -8.36
N GLU A 49 -4.03 10.73 -9.40
CA GLU A 49 -4.48 9.35 -9.46
C GLU A 49 -3.32 8.43 -9.86
N VAL A 50 -3.50 7.13 -9.68
CA VAL A 50 -2.52 6.12 -10.10
C VAL A 50 -3.23 5.07 -10.93
N ASP A 51 -2.77 4.87 -12.16
CA ASP A 51 -3.31 3.88 -13.07
C ASP A 51 -2.54 2.54 -13.07
N ALA A 52 -3.10 1.53 -13.73
CA ALA A 52 -2.49 0.20 -13.81
C ALA A 52 -1.12 0.19 -14.52
N PHE A 53 -0.89 1.10 -15.46
CA PHE A 53 0.37 1.22 -16.17
C PHE A 53 1.45 1.83 -15.28
N GLU A 54 1.11 2.85 -14.50
CA GLU A 54 1.98 3.51 -13.52
C GLU A 54 2.42 2.56 -12.42
N VAL A 55 1.48 1.81 -11.82
CA VAL A 55 1.81 0.78 -10.83
C VAL A 55 2.79 -0.23 -11.44
N ARG A 56 2.46 -0.78 -12.62
CA ARG A 56 3.29 -1.80 -13.26
C ARG A 56 4.68 -1.28 -13.65
N SER A 57 4.76 -0.01 -14.04
CA SER A 57 6.02 0.68 -14.36
C SER A 57 6.89 0.88 -13.13
N GLY A 58 6.32 1.26 -11.99
CA GLY A 58 7.03 1.37 -10.71
C GLY A 58 7.67 0.05 -10.26
N PHE A 59 7.03 -1.09 -10.56
CA PHE A 59 7.58 -2.44 -10.31
C PHE A 59 8.52 -2.95 -11.41
N LYS A 60 8.87 -2.12 -12.40
CA LYS A 60 9.67 -2.51 -13.57
C LYS A 60 9.12 -3.75 -14.28
N GLY A 61 7.79 -3.89 -14.29
CA GLY A 61 7.09 -5.03 -14.88
C GLY A 61 7.13 -6.33 -14.06
N ASN A 62 7.77 -6.36 -12.88
CA ASN A 62 7.86 -7.55 -12.02
C ASN A 62 6.62 -7.79 -11.14
N LEU A 63 5.50 -7.13 -11.46
CA LEU A 63 4.22 -7.31 -10.78
C LEU A 63 3.34 -8.28 -11.57
N ARG A 64 2.80 -9.30 -10.89
CA ARG A 64 1.88 -10.26 -11.53
C ARG A 64 0.55 -9.57 -11.80
N THR A 65 -0.11 -9.93 -12.91
CA THR A 65 -1.43 -9.40 -13.25
C THR A 65 -2.47 -9.63 -12.16
N THR A 66 -2.40 -10.77 -11.46
CA THR A 66 -3.30 -11.06 -10.34
C THR A 66 -3.06 -10.12 -9.16
N ASP A 67 -1.81 -9.80 -8.84
CA ASP A 67 -1.49 -8.91 -7.73
C ASP A 67 -1.92 -7.46 -8.03
N LEU A 68 -1.77 -7.05 -9.29
CA LEU A 68 -2.26 -5.77 -9.78
C LEU A 68 -3.79 -5.69 -9.69
N PHE A 69 -4.48 -6.74 -10.16
CA PHE A 69 -5.94 -6.81 -10.06
C PHE A 69 -6.44 -6.78 -8.62
N ASP A 70 -5.84 -7.59 -7.74
CA ASP A 70 -6.19 -7.64 -6.32
C ASP A 70 -5.98 -6.28 -5.64
N PHE A 71 -4.92 -5.54 -6.03
CA PHE A 71 -4.68 -4.19 -5.53
C PHE A 71 -5.81 -3.23 -5.89
N PHE A 72 -6.16 -3.10 -7.18
CA PHE A 72 -7.26 -2.22 -7.60
C PHE A 72 -8.58 -2.65 -6.99
N TRP A 73 -8.87 -3.95 -6.98
CA TRP A 73 -10.09 -4.49 -6.36
C TRP A 73 -10.26 -4.10 -4.88
N ASP A 74 -9.16 -4.01 -4.14
CA ASP A 74 -9.19 -3.68 -2.72
C ASP A 74 -9.00 -2.18 -2.42
N ALA A 75 -8.50 -1.38 -3.36
CA ALA A 75 -8.12 0.02 -3.14
C ALA A 75 -9.04 1.01 -3.84
N ASP A 76 -9.51 0.71 -5.06
CA ASP A 76 -10.43 1.53 -5.84
C ASP A 76 -11.85 1.39 -5.27
N GLU A 77 -12.27 2.34 -4.44
CA GLU A 77 -13.56 2.31 -3.74
C GLU A 77 -14.69 2.88 -4.59
N ASP A 78 -14.36 3.78 -5.52
CA ASP A 78 -15.33 4.42 -6.41
C ASP A 78 -15.48 3.74 -7.79
N PHE A 79 -14.66 2.72 -8.07
CA PHE A 79 -14.62 1.94 -9.30
C PHE A 79 -14.29 2.79 -10.54
N SER A 80 -13.48 3.84 -10.37
CA SER A 80 -12.96 4.68 -11.44
C SER A 80 -12.00 3.94 -12.37
N GLY A 81 -11.38 2.86 -11.90
CA GLY A 81 -10.30 2.16 -12.58
C GLY A 81 -8.91 2.77 -12.33
N THR A 82 -8.84 3.78 -11.47
CA THR A 82 -7.61 4.40 -10.96
C THR A 82 -7.65 4.36 -9.42
N VAL A 83 -6.56 4.74 -8.77
CA VAL A 83 -6.52 4.87 -7.29
C VAL A 83 -6.09 6.28 -6.93
N SER A 84 -6.96 7.00 -6.24
CA SER A 84 -6.66 8.33 -5.71
C SER A 84 -5.74 8.28 -4.48
N SER A 85 -5.12 9.40 -4.14
CA SER A 85 -4.28 9.50 -2.93
C SER A 85 -5.01 9.15 -1.62
N VAL A 86 -6.32 9.43 -1.55
CA VAL A 86 -7.16 9.15 -0.37
C VAL A 86 -7.43 7.66 -0.26
N GLU A 87 -7.78 7.01 -1.37
CA GLU A 87 -8.01 5.57 -1.45
C GLU A 87 -6.75 4.77 -1.14
N TYR A 88 -5.61 5.16 -1.72
CA TYR A 88 -4.33 4.56 -1.40
C TYR A 88 -4.00 4.66 0.09
N LEU A 89 -4.18 5.85 0.69
CA LEU A 89 -3.90 6.06 2.11
C LEU A 89 -4.85 5.25 3.01
N SER A 90 -6.15 5.22 2.69
CA SER A 90 -7.16 4.39 3.37
C SER A 90 -6.76 2.91 3.34
N HIS A 91 -6.42 2.40 2.15
CA HIS A 91 -5.97 1.03 1.94
C HIS A 91 -4.69 0.72 2.74
N ALA A 92 -3.67 1.59 2.66
CA ALA A 92 -2.40 1.42 3.37
C ALA A 92 -2.58 1.40 4.91
N ILE A 93 -3.42 2.30 5.44
CA ILE A 93 -3.75 2.35 6.87
C ILE A 93 -4.49 1.08 7.30
N ARG A 94 -5.47 0.62 6.51
CA ARG A 94 -6.22 -0.61 6.79
C ARG A 94 -5.31 -1.83 6.84
N LEU A 95 -4.34 -1.95 5.93
CA LEU A 95 -3.35 -3.02 5.96
C LEU A 95 -2.41 -2.92 7.16
N ALA A 96 -1.89 -1.72 7.45
CA ALA A 96 -1.01 -1.48 8.59
C ALA A 96 -1.70 -1.82 9.92
N THR A 97 -2.95 -1.39 10.11
CA THR A 97 -3.76 -1.64 11.31
C THR A 97 -4.19 -3.10 11.44
N GLY A 98 -4.62 -3.75 10.35
CA GLY A 98 -4.95 -5.18 10.34
C GLY A 98 -3.76 -6.08 10.67
N SER A 99 -2.54 -5.67 10.29
CA SER A 99 -1.28 -6.33 10.65
C SER A 99 -0.93 -6.17 12.14
N LEU A 100 -1.33 -5.07 12.79
CA LEU A 100 -1.16 -4.87 14.23
C LEU A 100 -2.05 -5.80 15.05
N VAL A 101 -3.31 -6.00 14.65
CA VAL A 101 -4.27 -6.86 15.37
C VAL A 101 -3.87 -8.33 15.37
N LYS A 102 -3.37 -8.86 14.24
CA LYS A 102 -2.97 -10.27 14.13
C LYS A 102 -1.72 -10.63 14.95
N ARG A 103 -0.87 -9.65 15.31
CA ARG A 103 0.34 -9.89 16.12
C ARG A 103 0.06 -9.97 17.62
N SER A 104 -1.10 -9.53 18.11
CA SER A 104 -1.43 -9.56 19.55
C SER A 104 -2.20 -10.81 19.99
N THR A 105 -2.60 -11.69 19.06
CA THR A 105 -3.53 -12.81 19.33
C THR A 105 -2.89 -14.19 19.29
N THR A 106 -1.56 -14.29 19.25
CA THR A 106 -0.85 -15.54 19.56
C THR A 106 -0.31 -15.43 20.98
N GLY A 107 -1.14 -15.80 21.95
CA GLY A 107 -0.77 -16.03 23.35
C GLY A 107 -0.97 -17.50 23.67
#